data_AF-A0A537JF56-F1
#
_entry.id   AF-A0A537JF56-F1
#
_cell.length_a   1.000
_cell.length_b   1.000
_cell.length_c   1.000
_cell.angle_alpha   90.00
_cell.angle_beta   90.00
_cell.angle_gamma   90.00
#
_symmetry.space_group_name_H-M   'P 1'
#
loop_
_entity.id
_entity.type
_entity.pdbx_description
1 polymer ?
#
loop_
_entity_poly.entity_id
_entity_poly.type
_entity_poly.pdbx_seq_one_letter_code
_entity_poly.pdbx_strand_id
1 'polypeptide(L)'
;MGRTVGLVTIGQSPRPDLIEEYELALPGARLVQAGALDDLSEAEILALAPGAGDDVLVSRLRTGREVRLARRHLEPRIQSCLDQLSRDADLCILLCTGEFPAVRPRGPVLVPRRVLHHVVAAAVEGLGGAGRGEARLGVLIPDPAQQAAAESR
;
A
#
# COMPACT_ATOMS: atom_id res chain seq x y z
N MET A 1 -25.34 9.05 9.76
CA MET A 1 -24.22 8.20 10.23
C MET A 1 -23.06 8.41 9.27
N GLY A 2 -21.86 8.74 9.77
CA GLY A 2 -20.68 8.90 8.91
C GLY A 2 -20.29 7.58 8.25
N ARG A 3 -19.72 7.64 7.04
CA ARG A 3 -19.19 6.44 6.37
C ARG A 3 -17.97 5.91 7.13
N THR A 4 -17.80 4.60 7.17
CA THR A 4 -16.59 3.97 7.72
C THR A 4 -15.61 3.65 6.60
N VAL A 5 -14.36 4.06 6.77
CA VAL A 5 -13.26 3.71 5.86
C VAL A 5 -12.24 2.84 6.58
N GLY A 6 -11.99 1.66 6.02
CA GLY A 6 -10.96 0.74 6.49
C GLY A 6 -9.61 1.05 5.85
N LEU A 7 -8.55 1.18 6.64
CA LEU A 7 -7.20 1.41 6.18
C LEU A 7 -6.37 0.14 6.43
N VAL A 8 -5.90 -0.49 5.36
CA VAL A 8 -5.12 -1.73 5.43
C VAL A 8 -3.65 -1.43 5.14
N THR A 9 -2.76 -1.65 6.10
CA THR A 9 -1.31 -1.50 5.90
C THR A 9 -0.65 -2.87 5.71
N ILE A 10 0.38 -2.93 4.85
CA ILE A 10 1.20 -4.15 4.67
C ILE A 10 2.12 -4.42 5.86
N GLY A 11 2.26 -3.43 6.76
CA GLY A 11 3.02 -3.52 7.99
C GLY A 11 2.13 -3.71 9.21
N GLN A 12 2.46 -2.98 10.28
CA GLN A 12 1.67 -2.91 11.50
C GLN A 12 0.82 -1.63 11.51
N SER A 13 -0.39 -1.72 12.03
CA SER A 13 -1.24 -0.59 12.40
C SER A 13 -1.04 -0.23 13.89
N PRO A 14 -1.37 0.99 14.35
CA PRO A 14 -1.63 2.17 13.52
C PRO A 14 -0.36 2.61 12.77
N ARG A 15 -0.55 3.33 11.66
CA ARG A 15 0.47 4.11 10.96
C ARG A 15 0.17 5.61 11.10
N PRO A 16 0.55 6.25 12.24
CA PRO A 16 0.18 7.64 12.53
C PRO A 16 0.51 8.59 11.39
N ASP A 17 1.67 8.40 10.77
CA ASP A 17 2.17 9.16 9.62
C ASP A 17 1.24 9.17 8.40
N LEU A 18 0.38 8.16 8.27
CA LEU A 18 -0.61 8.09 7.19
C LEU A 18 -2.02 8.41 7.69
N ILE A 19 -2.38 7.98 8.89
CA ILE A 19 -3.74 8.16 9.43
C ILE A 19 -4.08 9.64 9.54
N GLU A 20 -3.15 10.46 10.05
CA GLU A 20 -3.36 11.90 10.24
C GLU A 20 -3.75 12.59 8.91
N GLU A 21 -3.11 12.21 7.80
CA GLU A 21 -3.46 12.70 6.46
C GLU A 21 -4.88 12.29 6.02
N TYR A 22 -5.29 11.05 6.32
CA TYR A 22 -6.65 10.58 6.01
C TYR A 22 -7.72 11.22 6.90
N GLU A 23 -7.42 11.52 8.17
CA GLU A 23 -8.32 12.24 9.06
C GLU A 23 -8.58 13.66 8.55
N LEU A 24 -7.53 14.35 8.08
CA LEU A 24 -7.63 15.66 7.45
C LEU A 24 -8.41 15.62 6.13
N ALA A 25 -8.15 14.60 5.30
CA ALA A 25 -8.82 14.47 4.00
C ALA A 25 -10.30 14.02 4.12
N LEU A 26 -10.68 13.35 5.20
CA LEU A 26 -12.01 12.74 5.40
C LEU A 26 -12.64 13.14 6.75
N PRO A 27 -12.89 14.43 7.02
CA PRO A 27 -13.25 14.96 8.36
C PRO A 27 -14.62 14.52 8.93
N GLY A 28 -15.32 13.60 8.27
CA GLY A 28 -16.58 13.01 8.75
C GLY A 28 -16.65 11.49 8.60
N ALA A 29 -15.55 10.85 8.19
CA ALA A 29 -15.45 9.40 8.08
C ALA A 29 -14.95 8.81 9.40
N ARG A 30 -15.49 7.66 9.78
CA ARG A 30 -14.90 6.85 10.85
C ARG A 30 -13.79 6.02 10.25
N LEU A 31 -12.55 6.22 10.71
CA LEU A 31 -11.42 5.42 10.24
C LEU A 31 -11.23 4.20 11.13
N VAL A 32 -11.11 3.03 10.52
CA VAL A 32 -10.72 1.76 11.17
C VAL A 32 -9.51 1.19 10.47
N GLN A 33 -8.70 0.41 11.16
CA GLN A 33 -7.39 0.03 10.66
C GLN A 33 -7.08 -1.43 10.94
N ALA A 34 -6.30 -2.04 10.04
CA ALA A 34 -5.68 -3.34 10.25
C ALA A 34 -4.33 -3.41 9.53
N GLY A 35 -3.34 -3.99 10.18
CA GLY A 35 -2.02 -4.25 9.63
C GLY A 35 -1.80 -5.74 9.40
N ALA A 36 -1.20 -6.08 8.26
CA ALA A 36 -0.87 -7.46 7.91
C ALA A 36 0.11 -8.15 8.90
N LEU A 37 0.80 -7.36 9.74
CA LEU A 37 1.76 -7.83 10.74
C LEU A 37 1.31 -7.58 12.20
N ASP A 38 0.06 -7.19 12.43
CA ASP A 38 -0.41 -6.77 13.77
C ASP A 38 -0.40 -7.90 14.81
N ASP A 39 -0.60 -9.14 14.35
CA ASP A 39 -0.71 -10.34 15.17
C ASP A 39 0.62 -11.09 15.31
N LEU A 40 1.73 -10.55 14.77
CA LEU A 40 3.00 -11.25 14.71
C LEU A 40 4.03 -10.74 15.71
N SER A 41 4.76 -11.71 16.27
CA SER A 41 6.02 -11.47 16.94
C SER A 41 7.11 -11.07 15.95
N GLU A 42 8.18 -10.50 16.49
CA GLU A 42 9.35 -10.12 15.72
C GLU A 42 9.99 -11.30 14.96
N ALA A 43 10.08 -12.47 15.59
CA ALA A 43 10.64 -13.67 14.96
C ALA A 43 9.77 -14.14 13.78
N GLU A 44 8.44 -14.08 13.92
CA GLU A 44 7.51 -14.43 12.84
C GLU A 44 7.59 -13.44 11.68
N ILE A 45 7.76 -12.14 11.95
CA ILE A 45 7.98 -11.12 10.91
C ILE A 45 9.27 -11.40 10.14
N LEU A 46 10.36 -11.73 10.83
CA LEU A 46 11.64 -12.05 10.19
C LEU A 46 11.54 -13.30 9.30
N ALA A 47 10.68 -14.26 9.67
CA ALA A 47 10.41 -15.43 8.84
C ALA A 47 9.67 -15.11 7.53
N LEU A 48 9.13 -13.89 7.36
CA LEU A 48 8.48 -13.44 6.12
C LEU A 48 9.46 -12.79 5.13
N ALA A 49 10.76 -12.81 5.42
CA ALA A 49 11.79 -12.22 4.58
C ALA A 49 11.78 -12.82 3.16
N PRO A 50 12.12 -12.02 2.13
CA PRO A 50 12.20 -12.50 0.75
C PRO A 50 13.36 -13.48 0.57
N GLY A 51 13.11 -14.53 -0.21
CA GLY A 51 14.12 -15.41 -0.78
C GLY A 51 14.44 -15.04 -2.24
N ALA A 52 15.16 -15.92 -2.92
CA ALA A 52 15.55 -15.71 -4.32
C ALA A 52 14.31 -15.74 -5.25
N GLY A 53 14.19 -14.71 -6.10
CA GLY A 53 13.09 -14.59 -7.08
C GLY A 53 11.82 -13.94 -6.52
N ASP A 54 11.82 -13.51 -5.25
CA ASP A 54 10.65 -12.91 -4.65
C ASP A 54 10.48 -11.44 -4.92
N ASP A 55 9.22 -11.05 -5.07
CA ASP A 55 8.80 -9.65 -5.03
C ASP A 55 9.02 -9.06 -3.62
N VAL A 56 10.00 -8.16 -3.52
CA VAL A 56 10.36 -7.48 -2.27
C VAL A 56 9.42 -6.31 -1.99
N LEU A 57 8.82 -6.32 -0.81
CA LEU A 57 8.10 -5.20 -0.22
C LEU A 57 8.84 -4.72 1.01
N VAL A 58 8.81 -3.41 1.25
CA VAL A 58 9.45 -2.80 2.41
C VAL A 58 8.40 -2.15 3.30
N SER A 59 8.52 -2.38 4.59
CA SER A 59 7.68 -1.74 5.59
C SER A 59 8.50 -1.31 6.80
N ARG A 60 7.96 -0.36 7.56
CA ARG A 60 8.50 0.09 8.84
C ARG A 60 7.66 -0.47 9.98
N LEU A 61 8.30 -1.11 10.95
CA LEU A 61 7.66 -1.62 12.17
C LEU A 61 7.34 -0.47 13.14
N ARG A 62 6.52 -0.73 14.16
CA ARG A 62 6.23 0.24 15.24
C ARG A 62 7.50 0.69 15.97
N THR A 63 8.53 -0.16 16.00
CA THR A 63 9.86 0.16 16.58
C THR A 63 10.67 1.13 15.72
N GLY A 64 10.18 1.50 14.53
CA GLY A 64 10.91 2.30 13.54
C GLY A 64 11.85 1.50 12.66
N ARG A 65 12.11 0.23 12.98
CA ARG A 65 12.97 -0.64 12.17
C ARG A 65 12.32 -0.96 10.84
N GLU A 66 13.11 -0.90 9.78
CA GLU A 66 12.73 -1.36 8.45
C GLU A 66 12.79 -2.89 8.34
N VAL A 67 11.82 -3.47 7.65
CA VAL A 67 11.78 -4.90 7.32
C VAL A 67 11.46 -5.10 5.84
N ARG A 68 12.08 -6.13 5.27
CA ARG A 68 11.84 -6.59 3.91
C ARG A 68 10.96 -7.84 3.97
N LEU A 69 9.92 -7.89 3.16
CA LEU A 69 8.85 -8.87 3.22
C LEU A 69 8.59 -9.41 1.81
N ALA A 70 8.40 -10.71 1.69
CA ALA A 70 8.02 -11.30 0.41
C ALA A 70 6.52 -11.13 0.16
N ARG A 71 6.13 -10.67 -1.05
CA ARG A 71 4.71 -10.48 -1.41
C ARG A 71 3.85 -11.70 -1.14
N ARG A 72 4.32 -12.91 -1.48
CA ARG A 72 3.57 -14.17 -1.30
C ARG A 72 3.15 -14.42 0.15
N HIS A 73 3.92 -13.91 1.11
CA HIS A 73 3.62 -14.03 2.53
C HIS A 73 2.62 -12.98 3.02
N LEU A 74 2.56 -11.83 2.33
CA LEU A 74 1.67 -10.72 2.67
C LEU A 74 0.28 -10.86 2.05
N GLU A 75 0.13 -11.41 0.85
CA GLU A 75 -1.18 -11.58 0.20
C GLU A 75 -2.25 -12.25 1.09
N PRO A 76 -2.01 -13.42 1.72
CA PRO A 76 -3.02 -14.02 2.59
C PRO A 76 -3.33 -13.17 3.83
N ARG A 77 -2.35 -12.40 4.32
CA ARG A 77 -2.50 -11.51 5.47
C ARG A 77 -3.33 -10.28 5.13
N ILE A 78 -3.06 -9.67 3.98
CA ILE A 78 -3.84 -8.55 3.44
C ILE A 78 -5.29 -8.98 3.19
N GLN A 79 -5.50 -10.19 2.63
CA GLN A 79 -6.83 -10.76 2.48
C GLN A 79 -7.56 -10.84 3.82
N SER A 80 -6.89 -11.36 4.86
CA SER A 80 -7.47 -11.44 6.21
C SER A 80 -7.87 -10.06 6.76
N CYS A 81 -6.99 -9.06 6.63
CA CYS A 81 -7.30 -7.68 7.04
C CYS A 81 -8.53 -7.12 6.29
N LEU A 82 -8.60 -7.33 4.98
CA LEU A 82 -9.73 -6.87 4.18
C LEU A 82 -11.03 -7.59 4.54
N ASP A 83 -10.99 -8.91 4.74
CA ASP A 83 -12.14 -9.71 5.17
C ASP A 83 -12.63 -9.27 6.57
N GLN A 84 -11.71 -8.95 7.48
CA GLN A 84 -12.03 -8.38 8.79
C GLN A 84 -12.73 -7.03 8.66
N LEU A 85 -12.12 -6.07 7.96
CA LEU A 85 -12.64 -4.71 7.87
C LEU A 85 -13.91 -4.61 7.01
N SER A 86 -14.10 -5.51 6.03
CA SER A 86 -15.27 -5.51 5.14
C SER A 86 -16.62 -5.69 5.84
N ARG A 87 -16.61 -6.15 7.10
CA ARG A 87 -17.84 -6.29 7.91
C ARG A 87 -18.39 -4.95 8.38
N ASP A 88 -17.49 -3.99 8.63
CA ASP A 88 -17.82 -2.72 9.29
C ASP A 88 -17.45 -1.48 8.46
N ALA A 89 -16.66 -1.65 7.39
CA ALA A 89 -16.21 -0.58 6.51
C ALA A 89 -16.99 -0.54 5.20
N ASP A 90 -17.45 0.66 4.81
CA ASP A 90 -18.10 0.91 3.52
C ASP A 90 -17.11 0.86 2.34
N LEU A 91 -15.84 1.15 2.62
CA LEU A 91 -14.72 1.17 1.68
C LEU A 91 -13.45 0.79 2.44
N CYS A 92 -12.63 -0.08 1.85
CA CYS A 92 -11.26 -0.27 2.33
C CYS A 92 -10.26 0.43 1.39
N ILE A 93 -9.16 0.94 1.94
CA ILE A 93 -8.04 1.52 1.21
C ILE A 93 -6.80 0.74 1.59
N LEU A 94 -6.13 0.16 0.60
CA LEU A 94 -4.84 -0.49 0.82
C LEU A 94 -3.75 0.58 0.86
N LEU A 95 -3.00 0.72 1.95
CA LEU A 95 -1.93 1.71 2.10
C LEU A 95 -0.60 1.22 1.46
N CYS A 96 -0.68 0.76 0.22
CA CYS A 96 0.45 0.25 -0.55
C CYS A 96 0.22 0.44 -2.06
N THR A 97 1.29 0.72 -2.81
CA THR A 97 1.29 0.79 -4.28
C THR A 97 1.72 -0.53 -4.93
N GLY A 98 1.93 -1.58 -4.13
CA GLY A 98 2.21 -2.94 -4.60
C GLY A 98 1.00 -3.58 -5.29
N GLU A 99 1.28 -4.58 -6.14
CA GLU A 99 0.26 -5.46 -6.71
C GLU A 99 0.09 -6.70 -5.83
N PHE A 100 -1.16 -7.10 -5.63
CA PHE A 100 -1.52 -8.26 -4.82
C PHE A 100 -2.52 -9.13 -5.61
N PRO A 101 -2.07 -9.75 -6.72
CA PRO A 101 -2.95 -10.46 -7.65
C PRO A 101 -3.66 -11.68 -7.04
N ALA A 102 -3.27 -12.18 -5.87
CA ALA A 102 -4.00 -13.25 -5.18
C ALA A 102 -5.13 -12.72 -4.26
N VAL A 103 -5.14 -11.43 -3.93
CA VAL A 103 -6.16 -10.84 -3.04
C VAL A 103 -7.50 -10.69 -3.77
N ARG A 104 -8.57 -11.12 -3.12
CA ARG A 104 -9.97 -11.13 -3.59
C ARG A 104 -10.86 -10.45 -2.53
N PRO A 105 -10.94 -9.12 -2.51
CA PRO A 105 -11.75 -8.41 -1.54
C PRO A 105 -13.26 -8.68 -1.75
N ARG A 106 -14.03 -8.74 -0.66
CA ARG A 106 -15.48 -8.93 -0.71
C ARG A 106 -16.29 -7.65 -0.97
N GLY A 107 -15.68 -6.50 -0.73
CA GLY A 107 -16.32 -5.18 -0.85
C GLY A 107 -15.45 -4.19 -1.63
N PRO A 108 -15.87 -2.91 -1.69
CA PRO A 108 -15.10 -1.86 -2.37
C PRO A 108 -13.71 -1.70 -1.77
N VAL A 109 -12.68 -1.78 -2.62
CA VAL A 109 -11.29 -1.50 -2.24
C VAL A 109 -10.67 -0.49 -3.18
N LEU A 110 -10.12 0.58 -2.60
CA LEU A 110 -9.26 1.52 -3.31
C LEU A 110 -7.82 0.98 -3.25
N VAL A 111 -7.26 0.71 -4.43
CA VAL A 111 -5.87 0.31 -4.61
C VAL A 111 -5.08 1.53 -5.12
N PRO A 112 -4.23 2.17 -4.28
CA PRO A 112 -3.60 3.45 -4.60
C PRO A 112 -2.80 3.45 -5.90
N ARG A 113 -2.19 2.31 -6.26
CA ARG A 113 -1.42 2.20 -7.50
C ARG A 113 -2.21 2.65 -8.72
N ARG A 114 -3.47 2.24 -8.84
CA ARG A 114 -4.31 2.58 -10.00
C ARG A 114 -4.57 4.08 -10.07
N VAL A 115 -4.88 4.68 -8.92
CA VAL A 115 -5.08 6.12 -8.80
C VAL A 115 -3.79 6.86 -9.17
N LEU A 116 -2.66 6.45 -8.58
CA LEU A 116 -1.35 7.03 -8.82
C LEU A 116 -0.98 6.99 -10.32
N HIS A 117 -1.11 5.83 -10.98
CA HIS A 117 -0.78 5.68 -12.39
C HIS A 117 -1.61 6.62 -13.28
N HIS A 118 -2.93 6.72 -13.04
CA HIS A 118 -3.79 7.59 -13.84
C HIS A 118 -3.51 9.08 -13.60
N VAL A 119 -3.26 9.48 -12.35
CA VAL A 119 -2.92 10.87 -12.01
C VAL A 119 -1.57 11.27 -12.61
N VAL A 120 -0.56 10.41 -12.51
CA VAL A 120 0.77 10.66 -13.08
C VAL A 120 0.72 10.71 -14.60
N ALA A 121 -0.02 9.82 -15.26
CA ALA A 121 -0.18 9.85 -16.71
C ALA A 121 -0.76 11.18 -17.19
N ALA A 122 -1.85 11.65 -16.56
CA ALA A 122 -2.47 12.93 -16.88
C ALA A 122 -1.50 14.12 -16.64
N ALA A 123 -0.70 14.07 -15.57
CA ALA A 123 0.28 15.10 -15.28
C ALA A 123 1.41 15.14 -16.33
N VAL A 124 1.94 13.98 -16.72
CA VAL A 124 3.00 13.87 -17.73
C VAL A 124 2.52 14.37 -19.10
N GLU A 125 1.30 14.02 -19.49
CA GLU A 125 0.68 14.54 -20.73
C GLU A 125 0.61 16.08 -20.73
N GLY A 126 0.17 16.68 -19.62
CA GLY A 126 0.11 18.14 -19.49
C GLY A 126 1.48 18.83 -19.49
N LEU A 127 2.54 18.12 -19.09
CA LEU A 127 3.91 18.62 -19.12
C LEU A 127 4.56 18.48 -20.52
N GLY A 128 4.14 17.47 -21.30
CA GLY A 128 4.58 17.22 -22.67
C GLY A 128 3.81 18.06 -23.68
N GLY A 129 4.11 19.37 -23.77
CA GLY A 129 3.45 20.31 -24.68
C GLY A 129 4.40 21.17 -25.52
N ALA A 130 3.88 21.72 -26.63
CA ALA A 130 4.57 22.41 -27.73
C ALA A 130 5.87 23.15 -27.35
N GLY A 131 7.01 22.60 -27.75
CA GLY A 131 8.34 23.19 -27.59
C GLY A 131 9.12 22.75 -26.34
N ARG A 132 8.57 21.90 -25.47
CA ARG A 132 9.22 21.50 -24.20
C ARG A 132 9.99 20.17 -24.22
N GLY A 133 10.09 19.51 -25.39
CA GLY A 133 10.75 18.20 -25.51
C GLY A 133 9.98 17.07 -24.82
N GLU A 134 10.59 15.89 -24.75
CA GLU A 134 9.99 14.74 -24.07
C GLU A 134 9.92 14.94 -22.55
N ALA A 135 8.75 14.70 -21.96
CA ALA A 135 8.59 14.72 -20.51
C ALA A 135 9.36 13.54 -19.88
N ARG A 136 10.04 13.80 -18.76
CA ARG A 136 10.78 12.79 -17.99
C ARG A 136 10.14 12.62 -16.62
N LEU A 137 9.89 11.38 -16.23
CA LEU A 137 9.38 11.01 -14.91
C LEU A 137 10.51 10.38 -14.08
N GLY A 138 10.85 11.01 -12.96
CA GLY A 138 11.70 10.39 -11.95
C GLY A 138 10.85 9.60 -10.94
N VAL A 139 11.28 8.38 -10.61
CA VAL A 139 10.61 7.52 -9.63
C VAL A 139 11.55 7.27 -8.47
N LEU A 140 11.13 7.62 -7.25
CA LEU A 140 11.83 7.29 -6.02
C LEU A 140 11.31 5.96 -5.47
N ILE A 141 12.22 5.03 -5.22
CA ILE A 141 11.92 3.71 -4.65
C ILE A 141 12.66 3.53 -3.32
N PRO A 142 12.08 2.81 -2.36
CA PRO A 142 12.71 2.61 -1.04
C PRO A 142 13.83 1.55 -1.05
N ASP A 143 13.81 0.57 -1.96
CA ASP A 143 14.79 -0.54 -1.99
C ASP A 143 15.34 -0.77 -3.40
N PRO A 144 16.67 -0.94 -3.57
CA PRO A 144 17.27 -1.22 -4.88
C PRO A 144 16.69 -2.46 -5.58
N ALA A 145 16.25 -3.48 -4.84
CA ALA A 145 15.63 -4.68 -5.41
C ALA A 145 14.30 -4.38 -6.14
N GLN A 146 13.71 -3.20 -5.93
CA GLN A 146 12.48 -2.78 -6.59
C GLN A 146 12.72 -2.06 -7.92
N GLN A 147 13.97 -1.77 -8.28
CA GLN A 147 14.29 -0.99 -9.47
C GLN A 147 13.81 -1.66 -10.76
N ALA A 148 14.17 -2.93 -10.99
CA ALA A 148 13.75 -3.66 -12.18
C ALA A 148 12.22 -3.74 -12.31
N ALA A 149 11.52 -3.90 -11.19
CA ALA A 149 10.06 -3.91 -11.16
C ALA A 149 9.46 -2.51 -11.42
N ALA A 150 10.14 -1.44 -11.04
CA ALA A 150 9.70 -0.07 -11.30
C ALA A 150 9.93 0.35 -12.77
N GLU A 151 11.02 -0.08 -13.39
CA GLU A 151 11.37 0.23 -14.80
C GLU A 151 10.49 -0.51 -15.82
N SER A 152 9.85 -1.61 -15.41
CA SER A 152 9.02 -2.47 -16.28
C SER A 152 7.53 -2.11 -16.29
N ARG A 153 7.13 -1.02 -15.62
CA ARG A 153 5.73 -0.60 -15.41
C ARG A 153 5.42 0.72 -16.08
#